data_AF-A0A173REZ6-F1
#
_entry.id   AF-A0A173REZ6-F1
#
_cell.length_a   1.000
_cell.length_b   1.000
_cell.length_c   1.000
_cell.angle_alpha   90.00
_cell.angle_beta   90.00
_cell.angle_gamma   90.00
#
_symmetry.space_group_name_H-M   'P 1'
#
loop_
_entity.id
_entity.type
_entity.pdbx_description
1 polymer ?
#
loop_
_entity_poly.entity_id
_entity_poly.type
_entity_poly.pdbx_seq_one_letter_code
_entity_poly.pdbx_strand_id
1 'polypeptide(L)'
;MKEIIFKYLKSLNINGLATFKNGPAIFLDQAPDDSDSRWDGSQYGRIIYGLNLKDDSERKVSGTMEIAIAYLFNNQGYKNLLEAKKILKKAFEGVFLTDEDTTISLVWRKSESFQEAIEGQMDVEVCGSVLTFDAYAFPKHSYLPLDAVGSLAKHIDENWNVTVINNTELDEIWKPDDEEVVVYTRLDSMQPGTFPSTYACTWFTNNIKVHVISGSDVNADQFVMNLLQDLQERERFVMNDGSPFFVNQLAYSTKLDPLKDGQVTVRGQYGKLRDVETVDELKTITIS
;
A
#
# COMPACT_ATOMS: atom_id res chain seq x y z
N MET A 1 10.62 -2.63 -3.07
CA MET A 1 9.81 -1.73 -3.92
C MET A 1 10.45 -1.26 -5.23
N LYS A 2 11.57 -0.52 -5.21
CA LYS A 2 12.14 0.12 -6.44
C LYS A 2 12.48 -0.86 -7.56
N GLU A 3 12.91 -2.08 -7.22
CA GLU A 3 13.18 -3.16 -8.18
C GLU A 3 11.91 -3.71 -8.83
N ILE A 4 10.81 -3.82 -8.08
CA ILE A 4 9.51 -4.26 -8.60
C ILE A 4 9.00 -3.27 -9.64
N ILE A 5 9.13 -1.97 -9.38
CA ILE A 5 8.79 -0.93 -10.35
C ILE A 5 9.61 -1.08 -11.63
N PHE A 6 10.92 -1.35 -11.52
CA PHE A 6 11.76 -1.61 -12.70
C PHE A 6 11.29 -2.83 -13.48
N LYS A 7 11.01 -3.95 -12.80
CA LYS A 7 10.46 -5.16 -13.43
C LYS A 7 9.15 -4.83 -14.15
N TYR A 8 8.26 -4.06 -13.52
CA TYR A 8 6.97 -3.70 -14.10
C TYR A 8 7.15 -2.84 -15.34
N LEU A 9 7.92 -1.75 -15.27
CA LEU A 9 8.24 -0.89 -16.42
C LEU A 9 8.81 -1.69 -17.59
N LYS A 10 9.71 -2.63 -17.32
CA LYS A 10 10.29 -3.51 -18.34
C LYS A 10 9.24 -4.41 -19.00
N SER A 11 8.29 -4.93 -18.23
CA SER A 11 7.22 -5.80 -18.73
C SER A 11 6.22 -5.09 -19.66
N LEU A 12 6.10 -3.76 -19.57
CA LEU A 12 5.19 -2.97 -20.39
C LEU A 12 5.61 -2.86 -21.87
N ASN A 13 6.85 -3.25 -22.20
CA ASN A 13 7.39 -3.24 -23.57
C ASN A 13 7.14 -1.89 -24.27
N ILE A 14 7.45 -0.78 -23.59
CA ILE A 14 7.26 0.56 -24.13
C ILE A 14 8.07 0.72 -25.42
N ASN A 15 7.38 1.12 -26.49
CA ASN A 15 7.99 1.21 -27.81
C ASN A 15 8.98 2.38 -27.93
N GLY A 16 10.01 2.17 -28.75
CA GLY A 16 10.98 3.19 -29.11
C GLY A 16 11.92 3.60 -27.98
N LEU A 17 12.03 2.79 -26.91
CA LEU A 17 13.07 3.00 -25.92
C LEU A 17 14.45 2.72 -26.53
N ALA A 18 15.41 3.58 -26.20
CA ALA A 18 16.83 3.40 -26.43
C ALA A 18 17.35 2.16 -25.69
N THR A 19 18.54 1.72 -26.08
CA THR A 19 19.21 0.59 -25.44
C THR A 19 20.44 1.07 -24.66
N PHE A 20 20.55 0.62 -23.41
CA PHE A 20 21.71 0.84 -22.55
C PHE A 20 22.15 -0.49 -21.95
N LYS A 21 23.42 -0.87 -22.08
CA LYS A 21 23.94 -2.18 -21.63
C LYS A 21 23.08 -3.39 -22.05
N ASN A 22 22.63 -3.43 -23.31
CA ASN A 22 21.79 -4.50 -23.88
C ASN A 22 20.38 -4.63 -23.27
N GLY A 23 19.87 -3.60 -22.60
CA GLY A 23 18.49 -3.53 -22.10
C GLY A 23 17.80 -2.21 -22.42
N PRO A 24 16.47 -2.11 -22.25
CA PRO A 24 15.77 -0.85 -22.46
C PRO A 24 16.28 0.23 -21.48
N ALA A 25 16.37 1.46 -21.98
CA ALA A 25 16.85 2.62 -21.24
C ALA A 25 15.86 3.06 -20.14
N ILE A 26 15.90 2.37 -19.00
CA ILE A 26 15.07 2.61 -17.82
C ILE A 26 15.99 2.76 -16.62
N PHE A 27 15.88 3.88 -15.91
CA PHE A 27 16.81 4.24 -14.83
C PHE A 27 16.09 4.67 -13.58
N LEU A 28 16.67 4.33 -12.44
CA LEU A 28 16.21 4.78 -11.13
C LEU A 28 16.88 6.11 -10.79
N ASP A 29 16.07 7.11 -10.45
CA ASP A 29 16.41 8.45 -9.96
C ASP A 29 17.20 9.33 -10.97
N GLN A 30 18.20 8.78 -11.68
CA GLN A 30 19.02 9.50 -12.65
C GLN A 30 19.49 8.58 -13.79
N ALA A 31 19.49 9.09 -15.03
CA ALA A 31 20.11 8.42 -16.17
C ALA A 31 21.64 8.61 -16.19
N PRO A 32 22.39 7.67 -16.78
CA PRO A 32 23.81 7.84 -17.11
C PRO A 32 24.04 9.08 -17.99
N ASP A 33 25.29 9.55 -18.01
CA ASP A 33 25.71 10.62 -18.90
C ASP A 33 25.39 10.27 -20.37
N ASP A 34 24.94 11.26 -21.14
CA ASP A 34 24.55 11.09 -22.54
C ASP A 34 25.74 10.66 -23.43
N SER A 35 26.98 10.91 -23.01
CA SER A 35 28.21 10.49 -23.68
C SER A 35 28.72 9.10 -23.29
N ASP A 36 28.02 8.40 -22.40
CA ASP A 36 28.43 7.09 -21.91
C ASP A 36 28.52 6.06 -23.05
N SER A 37 29.69 5.44 -23.22
CA SER A 37 29.96 4.44 -24.27
C SER A 37 29.02 3.21 -24.26
N ARG A 38 28.22 3.03 -23.21
CA ARG A 38 27.29 1.90 -23.05
C ARG A 38 25.91 2.14 -23.66
N TRP A 39 25.68 3.34 -24.23
CA TRP A 39 24.56 3.62 -25.10
C TRP A 39 24.73 2.93 -26.46
N ASP A 40 23.66 2.33 -26.97
CA ASP A 40 23.61 1.81 -28.34
C ASP A 40 22.97 2.86 -29.26
N GLY A 41 23.76 3.87 -29.62
CA GLY A 41 23.31 5.00 -30.43
C GLY A 41 22.66 6.12 -29.62
N SER A 42 21.43 6.48 -29.97
CA SER A 42 20.71 7.58 -29.31
C SER A 42 20.29 7.21 -27.88
N GLN A 43 20.49 8.13 -26.94
CA GLN A 43 20.11 8.02 -25.53
C GLN A 43 18.63 8.37 -25.26
N TYR A 44 17.90 8.82 -26.27
CA TYR A 44 16.51 9.26 -26.14
C TYR A 44 15.52 8.19 -26.61
N GLY A 45 14.36 8.18 -25.96
CA GLY A 45 13.61 6.96 -25.71
C GLY A 45 14.02 6.39 -24.36
N ARG A 46 13.92 7.18 -23.30
CA ARG A 46 14.34 6.74 -21.96
C ARG A 46 13.28 7.03 -20.92
N ILE A 47 13.26 6.19 -19.90
CA ILE A 47 12.45 6.35 -18.69
C ILE A 47 13.38 6.59 -17.52
N ILE A 48 13.08 7.60 -16.72
CA ILE A 48 13.65 7.81 -15.39
C ILE A 48 12.49 7.73 -14.42
N TYR A 49 12.60 6.90 -13.39
CA TYR A 49 11.57 6.78 -12.38
C TYR A 49 12.16 6.96 -11.00
N GLY A 50 11.35 7.49 -10.08
CA GLY A 50 11.72 7.67 -8.69
C GLY A 50 10.52 7.38 -7.78
N LEU A 51 10.79 6.82 -6.61
CA LEU A 51 9.80 6.63 -5.56
C LEU A 51 10.33 7.24 -4.28
N ASN A 52 9.63 8.26 -3.79
CA ASN A 52 9.92 8.96 -2.55
C ASN A 52 8.82 8.67 -1.54
N LEU A 53 9.00 7.63 -0.74
CA LEU A 53 8.16 7.37 0.43
C LEU A 53 8.63 8.27 1.58
N LYS A 54 7.68 8.90 2.27
CA LYS A 54 7.91 9.73 3.46
C LYS A 54 7.13 9.14 4.61
N ASP A 55 7.81 8.86 5.70
CA ASP A 55 7.18 8.56 6.99
C ASP A 55 6.85 9.89 7.68
N ASP A 56 5.71 10.48 7.35
CA ASP A 56 5.27 11.76 7.90
C ASP A 56 3.85 11.61 8.47
N SER A 57 3.76 11.62 9.80
CA SER A 57 2.52 11.43 10.56
C SER A 57 1.45 12.50 10.30
N GLU A 58 1.81 13.65 9.72
CA GLU A 58 0.86 14.73 9.37
C GLU A 58 0.43 14.72 7.90
N ARG A 59 1.14 14.00 7.02
CA ARG A 59 0.86 14.03 5.58
C ARG A 59 -0.16 12.98 5.16
N LYS A 60 -1.07 13.46 4.31
CA LYS A 60 -2.20 12.76 3.73
C LYS A 60 -1.84 11.61 2.77
N VAL A 61 -0.56 11.44 2.41
CA VAL A 61 -0.06 10.50 1.40
C VAL A 61 1.29 9.97 1.86
N SER A 62 1.52 8.65 1.75
CA SER A 62 2.76 7.98 2.19
C SER A 62 3.98 8.26 1.29
N GLY A 63 3.77 8.81 0.09
CA GLY A 63 4.85 9.20 -0.80
C GLY A 63 4.40 9.71 -2.16
N THR A 64 5.39 9.95 -3.04
CA THR A 64 5.13 10.31 -4.43
C THR A 64 6.04 9.50 -5.33
N MET A 65 5.46 8.98 -6.41
CA MET A 65 6.20 8.33 -7.48
C MET A 65 6.18 9.21 -8.72
N GLU A 66 7.33 9.32 -9.38
CA GLU A 66 7.47 10.06 -10.63
C GLU A 66 8.03 9.14 -11.71
N ILE A 67 7.47 9.25 -12.91
CA ILE A 67 7.97 8.60 -14.12
C ILE A 67 8.16 9.68 -15.17
N ALA A 68 9.41 10.04 -15.45
CA ALA A 68 9.77 10.90 -16.55
C ALA A 68 10.09 10.04 -17.78
N ILE A 69 9.46 10.35 -18.91
CA ILE A 69 9.75 9.73 -20.19
C ILE A 69 10.09 10.79 -21.23
N ALA A 70 11.14 10.56 -22.01
CA ALA A 70 11.59 11.51 -23.02
C ALA A 70 12.05 10.80 -24.31
N TYR A 71 11.72 11.41 -25.45
CA TYR A 71 12.08 11.00 -26.80
C TYR A 71 12.66 12.19 -27.58
N LEU A 72 13.33 11.91 -28.71
CA LEU A 72 13.66 12.95 -29.68
C LEU A 72 12.37 13.55 -30.26
N PHE A 73 12.32 14.87 -30.40
CA PHE A 73 11.19 15.58 -30.99
C PHE A 73 11.20 15.44 -32.51
N ASN A 74 10.61 14.35 -32.97
CA ASN A 74 10.30 14.10 -34.38
C ASN A 74 8.96 13.34 -34.48
N ASN A 75 8.48 13.11 -35.71
CA ASN A 75 7.18 12.46 -35.95
C ASN A 75 7.03 11.11 -35.24
N GLN A 76 8.10 10.31 -35.15
CA GLN A 76 8.06 9.00 -34.50
C GLN A 76 8.17 9.12 -32.98
N GLY A 77 9.09 9.95 -32.48
CA GLY A 77 9.27 10.19 -31.05
C GLY A 77 8.03 10.78 -30.38
N TYR A 78 7.36 11.73 -31.04
CA TYR A 78 6.10 12.28 -30.54
C TYR A 78 4.99 11.22 -30.48
N LYS A 79 4.87 10.36 -31.49
CA LYS A 79 3.92 9.23 -31.47
C LYS A 79 4.23 8.25 -30.33
N ASN A 80 5.51 7.89 -30.16
CA ASN A 80 5.94 7.02 -29.07
C ASN A 80 5.61 7.63 -27.70
N LEU A 81 5.85 8.94 -27.52
CA LEU A 81 5.52 9.64 -26.29
C LEU A 81 4.02 9.56 -25.96
N LEU A 82 3.14 9.81 -26.93
CA LEU A 82 1.69 9.76 -26.71
C LEU A 82 1.22 8.37 -26.30
N GLU A 83 1.74 7.32 -26.92
CA GLU A 83 1.40 5.95 -26.57
C GLU A 83 1.99 5.54 -25.21
N ALA A 84 3.26 5.86 -24.96
CA ALA A 84 3.90 5.56 -23.69
C ALA A 84 3.18 6.21 -22.50
N LYS A 85 2.73 7.47 -22.63
CA LYS A 85 1.94 8.15 -21.58
C LYS A 85 0.66 7.40 -21.24
N LYS A 86 -0.07 6.91 -22.25
CA LYS A 86 -1.31 6.14 -22.04
C LYS A 86 -1.02 4.82 -21.33
N ILE A 87 0.01 4.08 -21.80
CA ILE A 87 0.40 2.79 -21.23
C ILE A 87 0.82 2.97 -19.78
N LEU A 88 1.73 3.91 -19.50
CA LEU A 88 2.23 4.17 -18.15
C LEU A 88 1.12 4.60 -17.20
N LYS A 89 0.25 5.53 -17.61
CA LYS A 89 -0.89 5.95 -16.78
C LYS A 89 -1.80 4.74 -16.47
N LYS A 90 -2.20 3.98 -17.49
CA LYS A 90 -3.11 2.85 -17.32
C LYS A 90 -2.51 1.73 -16.46
N ALA A 91 -1.21 1.49 -16.61
CA ALA A 91 -0.48 0.44 -15.89
C ALA A 91 -0.33 0.77 -14.40
N PHE A 92 -0.02 2.01 -14.07
CA PHE A 92 0.27 2.43 -12.69
C PHE A 92 -0.93 2.98 -11.93
N GLU A 93 -2.02 3.37 -12.61
CA GLU A 93 -3.26 3.75 -11.92
C GLU A 93 -3.87 2.55 -11.19
N GLY A 94 -4.09 2.67 -9.88
CA GLY A 94 -4.77 1.64 -9.08
C GLY A 94 -4.00 0.31 -8.95
N VAL A 95 -2.73 0.28 -9.34
CA VAL A 95 -1.87 -0.91 -9.15
C VAL A 95 -1.45 -1.00 -7.69
N PHE A 96 -1.36 -2.22 -7.18
CA PHE A 96 -0.73 -2.57 -5.93
C PHE A 96 0.64 -3.18 -6.21
N LEU A 97 1.66 -2.62 -5.58
CA LEU A 97 3.03 -3.12 -5.65
C LEU A 97 3.43 -3.59 -4.25
N THR A 98 3.85 -4.84 -4.14
CA THR A 98 4.08 -5.50 -2.85
C THR A 98 5.51 -6.02 -2.75
N ASP A 99 6.25 -5.58 -1.74
CA ASP A 99 7.48 -6.24 -1.31
C ASP A 99 7.28 -6.97 0.03
N GLU A 100 8.38 -7.44 0.64
CA GLU A 100 8.34 -8.28 1.85
C GLU A 100 7.59 -7.61 3.03
N ASP A 101 7.72 -6.29 3.16
CA ASP A 101 7.27 -5.55 4.33
C ASP A 101 6.11 -4.59 4.05
N THR A 102 5.89 -4.19 2.80
CA THR A 102 4.91 -3.16 2.48
C THR A 102 4.25 -3.38 1.13
N THR A 103 2.94 -3.17 1.10
CA THR A 103 2.18 -2.98 -0.12
C THR A 103 1.94 -1.49 -0.34
N ILE A 104 2.10 -0.98 -1.56
CA ILE A 104 1.70 0.39 -1.92
C ILE A 104 0.66 0.37 -3.03
N SER A 105 -0.26 1.34 -3.01
CA SER A 105 -1.14 1.64 -4.15
C SER A 105 -0.82 3.00 -4.74
N LEU A 106 -0.96 3.13 -6.05
CA LEU A 106 -0.62 4.34 -6.79
C LEU A 106 -1.86 4.99 -7.41
N VAL A 107 -2.01 6.30 -7.21
CA VAL A 107 -3.10 7.11 -7.77
C VAL A 107 -2.51 8.24 -8.62
N TRP A 108 -2.93 8.34 -9.86
CA TRP A 108 -2.46 9.37 -10.78
C TRP A 108 -2.88 10.75 -10.28
N ARG A 109 -1.89 11.64 -10.17
CA ARG A 109 -2.11 13.03 -9.77
C ARG A 109 -2.11 13.95 -10.97
N LYS A 110 -1.05 13.90 -11.79
CA LYS A 110 -0.89 14.80 -12.94
C LYS A 110 0.10 14.23 -13.95
N SER A 111 0.04 14.79 -15.15
CA SER A 111 1.04 14.59 -16.20
C SER A 111 1.41 15.91 -16.83
N GLU A 112 2.67 16.29 -16.71
CA GLU A 112 3.22 17.52 -17.30
C GLU A 112 4.04 17.13 -18.52
N SER A 113 3.81 17.80 -19.65
CA SER A 113 4.57 17.56 -20.89
C SER A 113 5.52 18.72 -21.12
N PHE A 114 6.69 18.41 -21.67
CA PHE A 114 7.73 19.39 -21.95
C PHE A 114 8.32 19.16 -23.34
N GLN A 115 8.92 20.20 -23.89
CA GLN A 115 9.69 20.17 -25.12
C GLN A 115 10.85 21.15 -24.95
N GLU A 116 12.07 20.68 -25.19
CA GLU A 116 13.29 21.43 -24.90
C GLU A 116 14.35 21.18 -25.99
N ALA A 117 15.15 22.19 -26.29
CA ALA A 117 16.35 22.03 -27.13
C ALA A 117 17.49 21.46 -26.28
N ILE A 118 18.29 20.56 -26.86
CA ILE A 118 19.43 19.98 -26.15
C ILE A 118 20.59 20.98 -26.17
N GLU A 119 21.07 21.35 -24.99
CA GLU A 119 22.23 22.23 -24.86
C GLU A 119 23.47 21.60 -25.51
N GLY A 120 24.10 22.34 -26.43
CA GLY A 120 25.29 21.88 -27.16
C GLY A 120 25.01 21.05 -28.44
N GLN A 121 23.76 20.79 -28.80
CA GLN A 121 23.39 20.16 -30.07
C GLN A 121 22.47 21.07 -30.89
N MET A 122 22.95 21.54 -32.05
CA MET A 122 22.12 22.33 -32.97
C MET A 122 21.03 21.45 -33.59
N ASP A 123 19.80 21.96 -33.65
CA ASP A 123 18.63 21.36 -34.28
C ASP A 123 18.16 20.01 -33.70
N VAL A 124 18.57 19.68 -32.45
CA VAL A 124 18.04 18.52 -31.73
C VAL A 124 17.17 18.98 -30.57
N GLU A 125 15.89 18.64 -30.66
CA GLU A 125 14.91 18.86 -29.60
C GLU A 125 14.44 17.54 -29.01
N VAL A 126 14.00 17.59 -27.76
CA VAL A 126 13.42 16.46 -27.04
C VAL A 126 12.01 16.81 -26.62
N CYS A 127 11.12 15.83 -26.63
CA CYS A 127 9.79 15.94 -26.04
C CYS A 127 9.61 14.85 -24.99
N GLY A 128 8.92 15.20 -23.91
CA GLY A 128 8.74 14.27 -22.81
C GLY A 128 7.53 14.57 -21.96
N SER A 129 7.32 13.72 -20.97
CA SER A 129 6.31 13.94 -19.96
C SER A 129 6.75 13.36 -18.62
N VAL A 130 6.44 14.08 -17.55
CA VAL A 130 6.56 13.61 -16.16
C VAL A 130 5.17 13.22 -15.69
N LEU A 131 4.99 11.94 -15.36
CA LEU A 131 3.79 11.43 -14.71
C LEU A 131 4.05 11.37 -13.20
N THR A 132 3.18 12.00 -12.43
CA THR A 132 3.25 12.00 -10.96
C THR A 132 2.09 11.20 -10.41
N PHE A 133 2.40 10.28 -9.49
CA PHE A 133 1.45 9.46 -8.75
C PHE A 133 1.61 9.68 -7.25
N ASP A 134 0.48 9.70 -6.55
CA ASP A 134 0.43 9.57 -5.10
C ASP A 134 0.58 8.11 -4.70
N ALA A 135 1.46 7.85 -3.72
CA ALA A 135 1.71 6.53 -3.19
C ALA A 135 1.12 6.40 -1.79
N TYR A 136 0.20 5.45 -1.61
CA TYR A 136 -0.38 5.10 -0.31
C TYR A 136 0.21 3.77 0.15
N ALA A 137 0.76 3.75 1.36
CA ALA A 137 1.42 2.56 1.91
C ALA A 137 0.51 1.83 2.90
N PHE A 138 0.52 0.50 2.78
CA PHE A 138 -0.17 -0.47 3.62
C PHE A 138 0.88 -1.40 4.24
N PRO A 139 1.66 -0.88 5.21
CA PRO A 139 2.75 -1.62 5.82
C PRO A 139 2.25 -2.87 6.54
N LYS A 140 3.04 -3.94 6.48
CA LYS A 140 2.81 -5.15 7.26
C LYS A 140 3.26 -4.90 8.70
N HIS A 141 2.30 -4.78 9.59
CA HIS A 141 2.59 -4.67 11.02
C HIS A 141 2.47 -6.03 11.69
N SER A 142 3.42 -6.35 12.58
CA SER A 142 3.26 -7.41 13.56
C SER A 142 3.07 -6.75 14.92
N TYR A 143 1.86 -6.84 15.45
CA TYR A 143 1.57 -6.38 16.80
C TYR A 143 1.91 -7.51 17.79
N LEU A 144 2.43 -7.13 18.98
CA LEU A 144 2.74 -7.97 20.16
C LEU A 144 1.74 -9.15 20.33
N PRO A 145 2.07 -10.26 21.05
CA PRO A 145 1.59 -11.62 20.74
C PRO A 145 0.07 -11.86 20.55
N LEU A 146 -0.79 -10.95 21.01
CA LEU A 146 -2.22 -10.90 20.69
C LEU A 146 -2.48 -9.82 19.64
N ASP A 147 -2.63 -10.26 18.38
CA ASP A 147 -2.83 -9.36 17.26
C ASP A 147 -4.31 -9.23 16.90
N ALA A 148 -4.98 -8.24 17.49
CA ALA A 148 -6.38 -7.94 17.18
C ALA A 148 -6.58 -7.44 15.74
N VAL A 149 -5.57 -6.81 15.13
CA VAL A 149 -5.65 -6.31 13.75
C VAL A 149 -5.62 -7.48 12.79
N GLY A 150 -4.61 -8.35 12.91
CA GLY A 150 -4.52 -9.58 12.12
C GLY A 150 -5.72 -10.50 12.33
N SER A 151 -6.27 -10.55 13.55
CA SER A 151 -7.49 -11.34 13.83
C SER A 151 -8.73 -10.80 13.12
N LEU A 152 -8.89 -9.47 13.04
CA LEU A 152 -9.98 -8.88 12.26
C LEU A 152 -9.76 -9.08 10.75
N ALA A 153 -8.52 -8.92 10.26
CA ALA A 153 -8.16 -9.19 8.87
C ALA A 153 -8.54 -10.62 8.47
N LYS A 154 -8.16 -11.60 9.31
CA LYS A 154 -8.49 -13.01 9.13
C LYS A 154 -10.00 -13.26 9.17
N HIS A 155 -10.72 -12.67 10.12
CA HIS A 155 -12.19 -12.78 10.17
C HIS A 155 -12.83 -12.29 8.87
N ILE A 156 -12.31 -11.20 8.28
CA ILE A 156 -12.80 -10.69 7.00
C ILE A 156 -12.50 -11.68 5.86
N ASP A 157 -11.26 -12.14 5.76
CA ASP A 157 -10.79 -13.08 4.72
C ASP A 157 -11.58 -14.40 4.73
N GLU A 158 -11.98 -14.88 5.91
CA GLU A 158 -12.71 -16.15 6.06
C GLU A 158 -14.23 -16.05 5.77
N ASN A 159 -14.84 -14.87 5.89
CA ASN A 159 -16.29 -14.69 5.79
C ASN A 159 -16.75 -14.04 4.47
N TRP A 160 -15.84 -13.41 3.71
CA TRP A 160 -16.16 -12.76 2.44
C TRP A 160 -15.12 -13.08 1.36
N ASN A 161 -15.57 -13.14 0.11
CA ASN A 161 -14.68 -13.29 -1.05
C ASN A 161 -14.09 -11.92 -1.43
N VAL A 162 -13.09 -11.48 -0.68
CA VAL A 162 -12.37 -10.21 -0.86
C VAL A 162 -10.88 -10.43 -0.70
N THR A 163 -10.06 -9.52 -1.23
CA THR A 163 -8.61 -9.58 -1.08
C THR A 163 -8.20 -8.77 0.14
N VAL A 164 -7.57 -9.41 1.14
CA VAL A 164 -7.15 -8.74 2.38
C VAL A 164 -5.65 -8.53 2.39
N ILE A 165 -5.21 -7.28 2.23
CA ILE A 165 -3.79 -6.91 2.23
C ILE A 165 -3.12 -7.36 3.54
N ASN A 166 -1.94 -7.98 3.41
CA ASN A 166 -1.14 -8.56 4.49
C ASN A 166 -1.72 -9.83 5.16
N ASN A 167 -2.87 -10.32 4.70
CA ASN A 167 -3.43 -11.61 5.12
C ASN A 167 -3.50 -12.61 3.94
N THR A 168 -3.87 -12.13 2.75
CA THR A 168 -3.78 -12.86 1.48
C THR A 168 -2.38 -12.72 0.89
N GLU A 169 -1.84 -13.78 0.28
CA GLU A 169 -0.59 -13.71 -0.49
C GLU A 169 -0.85 -12.97 -1.81
N LEU A 170 -0.11 -11.87 -2.03
CA LEU A 170 -0.25 -11.03 -3.22
C LEU A 170 0.97 -11.19 -4.13
N ASP A 171 0.75 -11.15 -5.43
CA ASP A 171 1.83 -11.02 -6.41
C ASP A 171 2.57 -9.69 -6.22
N GLU A 172 3.87 -9.65 -6.54
CA GLU A 172 4.70 -8.42 -6.46
C GLU A 172 4.04 -7.23 -7.20
N ILE A 173 3.35 -7.53 -8.30
CA ILE A 173 2.63 -6.58 -9.14
C ILE A 173 1.22 -7.13 -9.34
N TRP A 174 0.25 -6.50 -8.71
CA TRP A 174 -1.14 -6.91 -8.80
C TRP A 174 -2.04 -5.69 -9.01
N LYS A 175 -3.14 -5.89 -9.76
CA LYS A 175 -4.14 -4.85 -9.97
C LYS A 175 -5.52 -5.49 -9.85
N PRO A 176 -6.35 -5.05 -8.90
CA PRO A 176 -7.72 -5.54 -8.79
C PRO A 176 -8.51 -5.18 -10.04
N ASP A 177 -9.52 -5.99 -10.35
CA ASP A 177 -10.55 -5.59 -11.30
C ASP A 177 -11.51 -4.55 -10.69
N ASP A 178 -12.42 -4.01 -11.51
CA ASP A 178 -13.32 -2.95 -11.07
C ASP A 178 -14.40 -3.43 -10.08
N GLU A 179 -14.65 -4.75 -9.99
CA GLU A 179 -15.65 -5.35 -9.12
C GLU A 179 -15.06 -5.88 -7.80
N GLU A 180 -13.77 -6.15 -7.78
CA GLU A 180 -13.04 -6.68 -6.64
C GLU A 180 -12.98 -5.66 -5.49
N VAL A 181 -13.12 -6.18 -4.27
CA VAL A 181 -12.99 -5.41 -3.03
C VAL A 181 -11.68 -5.80 -2.37
N VAL A 182 -10.88 -4.79 -2.08
CA VAL A 182 -9.60 -4.89 -1.41
C VAL A 182 -9.73 -4.30 -0.02
N VAL A 183 -9.31 -5.05 1.00
CA VAL A 183 -9.42 -4.66 2.39
C VAL A 183 -8.05 -4.55 3.03
N TYR A 184 -7.84 -3.52 3.82
CA TYR A 184 -6.66 -3.41 4.69
C TYR A 184 -7.09 -3.00 6.09
N THR A 185 -6.48 -3.62 7.10
CA THR A 185 -6.75 -3.29 8.50
C THR A 185 -5.47 -2.80 9.17
N ARG A 186 -5.60 -1.78 10.02
CA ARG A 186 -4.47 -1.24 10.79
C ARG A 186 -4.91 -0.80 12.18
N LEU A 187 -3.97 -0.82 13.12
CA LEU A 187 -4.18 -0.20 14.42
C LEU A 187 -4.16 1.33 14.25
N ASP A 188 -5.13 2.01 14.85
CA ASP A 188 -5.20 3.46 14.89
C ASP A 188 -4.77 3.98 16.27
N SER A 189 -5.25 3.34 17.33
CA SER A 189 -4.82 3.62 18.69
C SER A 189 -5.10 2.44 19.62
N MET A 190 -4.35 2.41 20.72
CA MET A 190 -4.52 1.44 21.80
C MET A 190 -4.57 2.19 23.14
N GLN A 191 -5.48 1.78 24.01
CA GLN A 191 -5.69 2.34 25.34
C GLN A 191 -5.89 1.21 26.35
N PRO A 192 -5.77 1.46 27.66
CA PRO A 192 -6.23 0.51 28.67
C PRO A 192 -7.69 0.08 28.43
N GLY A 193 -8.00 -1.16 28.77
CA GLY A 193 -9.34 -1.71 28.70
C GLY A 193 -10.32 -0.98 29.62
N THR A 194 -11.61 -1.13 29.34
CA THR A 194 -12.66 -0.58 30.21
C THR A 194 -12.87 -1.42 31.46
N PHE A 195 -12.54 -2.71 31.40
CA PHE A 195 -12.50 -3.58 32.57
C PHE A 195 -11.21 -3.34 33.39
N PRO A 196 -11.29 -3.31 34.73
CA PRO A 196 -10.11 -3.19 35.56
C PRO A 196 -9.20 -4.40 35.35
N SER A 197 -7.91 -4.14 35.15
CA SER A 197 -6.92 -5.21 35.07
C SER A 197 -6.78 -5.89 36.43
N THR A 198 -6.71 -7.22 36.42
CA THR A 198 -6.54 -8.04 37.62
C THR A 198 -5.13 -8.62 37.67
N TYR A 199 -4.83 -9.40 38.71
CA TYR A 199 -3.59 -10.17 38.76
C TYR A 199 -3.44 -11.15 37.58
N ALA A 200 -4.55 -11.67 37.04
CA ALA A 200 -4.54 -12.68 35.99
C ALA A 200 -4.61 -12.11 34.57
N CYS A 201 -5.18 -10.91 34.38
CA CYS A 201 -5.48 -10.39 33.04
C CYS A 201 -5.33 -8.86 32.97
N THR A 202 -4.70 -8.38 31.92
CA THR A 202 -4.69 -6.96 31.52
C THR A 202 -5.60 -6.77 30.32
N TRP A 203 -6.49 -5.79 30.39
CA TRP A 203 -7.40 -5.47 29.29
C TRP A 203 -6.86 -4.33 28.43
N PHE A 204 -7.08 -4.42 27.13
CA PHE A 204 -6.70 -3.43 26.13
C PHE A 204 -7.90 -3.05 25.29
N THR A 205 -8.10 -1.76 25.04
CA THR A 205 -9.06 -1.22 24.08
C THR A 205 -8.30 -0.83 22.81
N ASN A 206 -8.67 -1.38 21.66
CA ASN A 206 -8.12 -1.01 20.37
C ASN A 206 -9.15 -0.26 19.53
N ASN A 207 -8.68 0.76 18.81
CA ASN A 207 -9.36 1.32 17.65
C ASN A 207 -8.66 0.79 16.41
N ILE A 208 -9.35 -0.02 15.62
CA ILE A 208 -8.86 -0.61 14.37
C ILE A 208 -9.53 0.10 13.21
N LYS A 209 -8.74 0.55 12.24
CA LYS A 209 -9.25 1.14 10.99
C LYS A 209 -9.30 0.07 9.92
N VAL A 210 -10.41 0.05 9.19
CA VAL A 210 -10.61 -0.81 8.03
C VAL A 210 -10.76 0.08 6.80
N HIS A 211 -9.87 -0.16 5.85
CA HIS A 211 -9.83 0.42 4.52
C HIS A 211 -10.55 -0.53 3.59
N VAL A 212 -11.52 -0.03 2.82
CA VAL A 212 -12.25 -0.80 1.81
C VAL A 212 -12.08 -0.06 0.50
N ILE A 213 -11.40 -0.70 -0.46
CA ILE A 213 -10.95 -0.10 -1.71
C ILE A 213 -11.55 -0.94 -2.84
N SER A 214 -12.20 -0.30 -3.80
CA SER A 214 -12.74 -0.97 -4.99
C SER A 214 -12.86 0.04 -6.14
N GLY A 215 -12.87 -0.45 -7.38
CA GLY A 215 -13.27 0.35 -8.53
C GLY A 215 -14.78 0.66 -8.56
N SER A 216 -15.58 -0.08 -7.79
CA SER A 216 -17.03 0.06 -7.68
C SER A 216 -17.43 0.55 -6.28
N ASP A 217 -17.93 1.80 -6.21
CA ASP A 217 -18.49 2.37 -4.98
C ASP A 217 -19.62 1.50 -4.41
N VAL A 218 -20.42 0.88 -5.28
CA VAL A 218 -21.53 0.00 -4.87
C VAL A 218 -21.02 -1.25 -4.16
N ASN A 219 -19.96 -1.88 -4.67
CA ASN A 219 -19.41 -3.09 -4.08
C ASN A 219 -18.71 -2.78 -2.75
N ALA A 220 -17.98 -1.66 -2.70
CA ALA A 220 -17.36 -1.17 -1.47
C ALA A 220 -18.42 -0.90 -0.39
N ASP A 221 -19.48 -0.14 -0.71
CA ASP A 221 -20.54 0.18 0.24
C ASP A 221 -21.30 -1.06 0.69
N GLN A 222 -21.62 -1.98 -0.22
CA GLN A 222 -22.29 -3.24 0.12
C GLN A 222 -21.44 -4.09 1.06
N PHE A 223 -20.13 -4.20 0.79
CA PHE A 223 -19.20 -4.90 1.66
C PHE A 223 -19.12 -4.26 3.05
N VAL A 224 -18.98 -2.93 3.11
CA VAL A 224 -18.94 -2.18 4.39
C VAL A 224 -20.21 -2.45 5.21
N MET A 225 -21.39 -2.38 4.60
CA MET A 225 -22.64 -2.61 5.31
C MET A 225 -22.76 -4.04 5.84
N ASN A 226 -22.33 -5.03 5.06
CA ASN A 226 -22.30 -6.43 5.49
C ASN A 226 -21.33 -6.65 6.66
N LEU A 227 -20.14 -6.06 6.61
CA LEU A 227 -19.16 -6.13 7.69
C LEU A 227 -19.71 -5.52 8.99
N LEU A 228 -20.34 -4.35 8.89
CA LEU A 228 -20.92 -3.67 10.06
C LEU A 228 -22.05 -4.49 10.68
N GLN A 229 -22.93 -5.06 9.86
CA GLN A 229 -24.02 -5.92 10.34
C GLN A 229 -23.47 -7.18 11.02
N ASP A 230 -22.51 -7.87 10.41
CA ASP A 230 -21.91 -9.08 10.99
C ASP A 230 -21.25 -8.80 12.35
N LEU A 231 -20.43 -7.75 12.45
CA LEU A 231 -19.78 -7.38 13.70
C LEU A 231 -20.76 -6.89 14.78
N GLN A 232 -21.85 -6.24 14.37
CA GLN A 232 -22.91 -5.80 15.28
C GLN A 232 -23.73 -6.97 15.83
N GLU A 233 -24.06 -7.96 14.99
CA GLU A 233 -24.83 -9.14 15.40
C GLU A 233 -24.01 -10.09 16.27
N ARG A 234 -22.73 -10.27 15.97
CA ARG A 234 -21.84 -11.17 16.73
C ARG A 234 -21.35 -10.55 18.02
N GLU A 235 -21.23 -9.22 18.07
CA GLU A 235 -20.62 -8.43 19.16
C GLU A 235 -19.15 -8.80 19.47
N ARG A 236 -18.54 -9.71 18.71
CA ARG A 236 -17.17 -10.19 18.89
C ARG A 236 -16.63 -10.93 17.66
N PHE A 237 -15.32 -11.00 17.56
CA PHE A 237 -14.61 -11.93 16.66
C PHE A 237 -13.53 -12.71 17.43
N VAL A 238 -13.05 -13.81 16.85
CA VAL A 238 -12.07 -14.70 17.49
C VAL A 238 -10.65 -14.23 17.19
N MET A 239 -9.81 -14.16 18.22
CA MET A 239 -8.40 -13.79 18.12
C MET A 239 -7.51 -14.97 17.74
N ASN A 240 -6.27 -14.69 17.38
CA ASN A 240 -5.25 -15.68 17.01
C ASN A 240 -5.01 -16.79 18.06
N ASP A 241 -5.24 -16.52 19.34
CA ASP A 241 -5.14 -17.49 20.44
C ASP A 241 -6.49 -18.17 20.80
N GLY A 242 -7.56 -17.86 20.08
CA GLY A 242 -8.92 -18.34 20.34
C GLY A 242 -9.72 -17.49 21.34
N SER A 243 -9.12 -16.48 21.96
CA SER A 243 -9.83 -15.55 22.84
C SER A 243 -10.77 -14.62 22.07
N PRO A 244 -11.80 -14.05 22.69
CA PRO A 244 -12.68 -13.09 22.02
C PRO A 244 -12.11 -11.67 22.05
N PHE A 245 -12.21 -10.98 20.91
CA PHE A 245 -12.20 -9.53 20.86
C PHE A 245 -13.64 -9.03 20.91
N PHE A 246 -14.01 -8.30 21.95
CA PHE A 246 -15.36 -7.76 22.11
C PHE A 246 -15.50 -6.44 21.36
N VAL A 247 -16.47 -6.36 20.44
CA VAL A 247 -16.77 -5.14 19.69
C VAL A 247 -17.66 -4.25 20.56
N ASN A 248 -17.20 -3.05 20.87
CA ASN A 248 -17.93 -2.09 21.70
C ASN A 248 -18.63 -1.01 20.86
N GLN A 249 -18.01 -0.61 19.76
CA GLN A 249 -18.49 0.48 18.93
C GLN A 249 -17.99 0.32 17.50
N LEU A 250 -18.90 0.55 16.56
CA LEU A 250 -18.62 0.60 15.13
C LEU A 250 -18.90 2.01 14.63
N ALA A 251 -18.07 2.52 13.73
CA ALA A 251 -18.30 3.78 13.04
C ALA A 251 -17.94 3.66 11.57
N TYR A 252 -18.74 4.30 10.72
CA TYR A 252 -18.50 4.42 9.29
C TYR A 252 -18.71 5.87 8.85
N SER A 253 -17.84 6.35 7.96
CA SER A 253 -17.91 7.70 7.42
C SER A 253 -17.54 7.74 5.95
N THR A 254 -18.47 8.17 5.11
CA THR A 254 -18.26 8.45 3.69
C THR A 254 -17.38 9.66 3.42
N LYS A 255 -17.04 10.45 4.45
CA LYS A 255 -16.16 11.62 4.34
C LYS A 255 -14.67 11.25 4.42
N LEU A 256 -14.36 10.02 4.81
CA LEU A 256 -13.00 9.52 4.96
C LEU A 256 -12.55 8.90 3.64
N ASP A 257 -11.31 9.18 3.26
CA ASP A 257 -10.72 8.60 2.05
C ASP A 257 -10.35 7.11 2.30
N PRO A 258 -10.77 6.18 1.43
CA PRO A 258 -10.53 4.75 1.64
C PRO A 258 -9.05 4.35 1.55
N LEU A 259 -8.24 5.01 0.73
CA LEU A 259 -6.81 4.71 0.61
C LEU A 259 -6.01 5.31 1.78
N LYS A 260 -6.48 6.44 2.31
CA LYS A 260 -5.74 7.22 3.30
C LYS A 260 -6.21 7.00 4.74
N ASP A 261 -7.49 7.18 5.00
CA ASP A 261 -8.02 7.33 6.36
C ASP A 261 -8.56 6.00 6.91
N GLY A 262 -9.18 5.20 6.05
CA GLY A 262 -9.96 4.03 6.42
C GLY A 262 -11.37 4.45 6.85
N GLN A 263 -12.38 4.01 6.10
CA GLN A 263 -13.76 4.49 6.25
C GLN A 263 -14.47 3.91 7.46
N VAL A 264 -14.05 2.72 7.90
CA VAL A 264 -14.66 1.99 9.01
C VAL A 264 -13.72 1.98 10.20
N THR A 265 -14.29 2.18 11.39
CA THR A 265 -13.58 2.08 12.67
C THR A 265 -14.25 1.02 13.52
N VAL A 266 -13.48 -0.01 13.89
CA VAL A 266 -13.89 -1.05 14.83
C VAL A 266 -13.20 -0.76 16.15
N ARG A 267 -13.99 -0.36 17.14
CA ARG A 267 -13.52 -0.15 18.51
C ARG A 267 -13.97 -1.30 19.37
N GLY A 268 -13.03 -1.89 20.10
CA GLY A 268 -13.34 -2.96 21.01
C GLY A 268 -12.21 -3.26 21.97
N GLN A 269 -12.33 -4.35 22.71
CA GLN A 269 -11.36 -4.71 23.73
C GLN A 269 -11.11 -6.21 23.81
N TYR A 270 -9.91 -6.57 24.26
CA TYR A 270 -9.50 -7.94 24.53
C TYR A 270 -8.65 -8.01 25.80
N GLY A 271 -8.57 -9.21 26.37
CA GLY A 271 -7.78 -9.49 27.57
C GLY A 271 -6.50 -10.23 27.22
N LYS A 272 -5.37 -9.80 27.77
CA LYS A 272 -4.11 -10.53 27.74
C LYS A 272 -3.84 -11.13 29.12
N LEU A 273 -3.62 -12.44 29.18
CA LEU A 273 -3.19 -13.09 30.41
C LEU A 273 -1.81 -12.56 30.84
N ARG A 274 -1.65 -12.33 32.15
CA ARG A 274 -0.36 -11.92 32.71
C ARG A 274 0.51 -13.15 32.91
N ASP A 275 1.80 -13.01 32.62
CA ASP A 275 2.80 -14.00 33.02
C ASP A 275 2.82 -14.03 34.56
N VAL A 276 2.35 -15.13 35.13
CA VAL A 276 2.42 -15.36 36.56
C VAL A 276 3.85 -15.80 36.85
N GLU A 277 4.66 -14.92 37.48
CA GLU A 277 5.90 -15.38 38.11
C GLU A 277 5.53 -16.48 39.10
N THR A 278 6.03 -17.69 38.89
CA THR A 278 5.97 -18.76 39.88
C THR A 278 6.68 -18.27 41.13
N VAL A 279 5.91 -17.76 42.09
CA VAL A 279 6.41 -17.43 43.41
C VAL A 279 6.76 -18.74 44.11
N ASP A 280 7.97 -18.84 44.64
CA ASP A 280 8.44 -20.01 45.38
C ASP A 280 7.37 -20.47 46.39
N GLU A 281 7.08 -21.78 46.41
CA GLU A 281 6.17 -22.38 47.37
C GLU A 281 6.57 -21.96 48.79
N LEU A 282 5.58 -21.53 49.60
CA LEU A 282 5.77 -21.20 51.01
C LEU A 282 6.41 -22.39 51.74
N LYS A 283 7.73 -22.32 51.95
CA LYS A 283 8.45 -23.28 52.78
C LYS A 283 8.00 -23.11 54.23
N THR A 284 7.10 -24.01 54.64
CA THR A 284 6.83 -24.43 56.02
C THR A 284 6.50 -23.30 57.00
N ILE A 285 5.21 -23.02 57.17
CA ILE A 285 4.73 -22.29 58.34
C ILE A 285 4.87 -23.20 59.55
N THR A 286 5.82 -22.89 60.44
CA THR A 286 5.87 -23.51 61.76
C THR A 286 5.02 -22.67 62.70
N ILE A 287 3.84 -23.17 63.05
CA ILE A 287 2.98 -22.56 64.08
C ILE A 287 3.48 -23.09 65.43
N SER A 288 4.06 -22.20 66.23
CA SER A 288 4.43 -22.45 67.63
C SER A 288 3.34 -22.02 68.60
#